data_AF-A0A2V6D925-F1
#
_entry.id   AF-A0A2V6D925-F1
#
_cell.length_a   1.000
_cell.length_b   1.000
_cell.length_c   1.000
_cell.angle_alpha   90.00
_cell.angle_beta   90.00
_cell.angle_gamma   90.00
#
_symmetry.space_group_name_H-M   'P 1'
#
loop_
_entity.id
_entity.type
_entity.pdbx_description
1 polymer ?
#
loop_
_entity_poly.entity_id
_entity_poly.type
_entity_poly.pdbx_seq_one_letter_code
_entity_poly.pdbx_strand_id
1 'polypeptide(L)'
;GVKRIIAIDNDPIAIATAMENARRNKIDRVDFKIADVRRWNFPKRVDIITANLFSELLIKILPKLKRARWLILSGVLREQESKVTRALKQNGIVVTEIRRRGKWIAILAQSLPESSRAQARDLANTR
;
A
#
# COMPACT_ATOMS: atom_id res chain seq x y z
N GLY A 1 10.20 14.45 8.66
CA GLY A 1 10.65 13.10 8.27
C GLY A 1 9.68 12.04 8.77
N VAL A 2 9.83 10.79 8.34
CA VAL A 2 9.00 9.66 8.80
C VAL A 2 9.43 9.24 10.21
N LYS A 3 8.47 9.00 11.12
CA LYS A 3 8.78 8.64 12.52
C LYS A 3 9.16 7.17 12.71
N ARG A 4 8.54 6.26 11.95
CA ARG A 4 8.76 4.81 12.02
C ARG A 4 8.53 4.19 10.64
N ILE A 5 9.39 3.26 10.24
CA ILE A 5 9.27 2.49 9.00
C ILE A 5 9.20 1.01 9.37
N ILE A 6 8.30 0.27 8.73
CA ILE A 6 8.27 -1.20 8.76
C ILE A 6 8.43 -1.67 7.32
N ALA A 7 9.45 -2.50 7.07
CA ALA A 7 9.70 -3.07 5.76
C ALA A 7 9.54 -4.60 5.86
N ILE A 8 8.71 -5.17 4.99
CA ILE A 8 8.46 -6.60 4.98
C ILE A 8 8.70 -7.17 3.59
N ASP A 9 9.21 -8.40 3.56
CA ASP A 9 9.29 -9.24 2.37
C ASP A 9 9.24 -10.70 2.82
N ASN A 10 8.70 -11.61 2.00
CA ASN A 10 8.71 -13.04 2.33
C ASN A 10 10.02 -13.73 1.94
N ASP A 11 10.88 -13.06 1.17
CA ASP A 11 12.21 -13.52 0.83
C ASP A 11 13.26 -13.00 1.85
N PRO A 12 13.95 -13.89 2.60
CA PRO A 12 15.02 -13.49 3.50
C PRO A 12 16.19 -12.78 2.79
N ILE A 13 16.46 -13.10 1.52
CA ILE A 13 17.53 -12.48 0.74
C ILE A 13 17.20 -11.02 0.43
N ALA A 14 15.93 -10.74 0.09
CA ALA A 14 15.45 -9.38 -0.13
C ALA A 14 15.58 -8.52 1.14
N ILE A 15 15.22 -9.07 2.31
CA ILE A 15 15.39 -8.38 3.60
C ILE A 15 16.86 -8.08 3.89
N ALA A 16 17.75 -9.07 3.75
CA ALA A 16 19.18 -8.88 3.98
C ALA A 16 19.77 -7.79 3.07
N THR A 17 19.37 -7.80 1.80
CA THR A 17 19.79 -6.79 0.81
C THR A 17 19.27 -5.39 1.19
N ALA A 18 18.01 -5.28 1.62
CA ALA A 18 17.42 -4.01 2.03
C ALA A 18 18.08 -3.44 3.30
N MET A 19 18.45 -4.29 4.25
CA MET A 19 19.21 -3.91 5.45
C MET A 19 20.58 -3.33 5.10
N GLU A 20 21.33 -4.00 4.22
CA GLU A 20 22.63 -3.51 3.76
C GLU A 20 22.50 -2.18 2.99
N ASN A 21 21.48 -2.04 2.15
CA ASN A 21 21.19 -0.79 1.46
C ASN A 21 20.87 0.35 2.42
N ALA A 22 20.08 0.09 3.47
CA ALA A 22 19.79 1.08 4.51
C ALA A 22 21.07 1.51 5.25
N ARG A 23 21.92 0.55 5.63
CA ARG A 23 23.22 0.81 6.27
C ARG A 23 24.13 1.69 5.42
N ARG A 24 24.26 1.38 4.12
CA ARG A 24 25.08 2.18 3.17
C ARG A 24 24.60 3.62 3.06
N ASN A 25 23.29 3.84 3.16
CA ASN A 25 22.67 5.16 3.08
C ASN A 25 22.50 5.84 4.44
N LYS A 26 23.04 5.27 5.53
CA LYS A 26 22.89 5.79 6.90
C LYS A 26 21.42 6.00 7.30
N ILE A 27 20.55 5.12 6.80
CA ILE A 27 19.13 5.11 7.14
C ILE A 27 18.94 4.20 8.35
N ASP A 28 18.72 4.82 9.49
CA ASP A 28 18.39 4.13 10.72
C ASP A 28 16.86 4.05 10.92
N ARG A 29 16.39 3.23 11.87
CA ARG A 29 14.98 3.14 12.31
C ARG A 29 14.00 2.51 11.31
N VAL A 30 14.48 1.54 10.52
CA VAL A 30 13.62 0.64 9.75
C VAL A 30 13.49 -0.69 10.49
N ASP A 31 12.25 -1.09 10.79
CA ASP A 31 11.92 -2.38 11.37
C ASP A 31 11.72 -3.39 10.22
N PHE A 32 12.80 -4.11 9.88
CA PHE A 32 12.78 -5.13 8.84
C PHE A 32 12.21 -6.45 9.38
N LYS A 33 11.27 -7.07 8.66
CA LYS A 33 10.66 -8.35 9.02
C LYS A 33 10.57 -9.28 7.81
N ILE A 34 10.96 -10.53 7.98
CA ILE A 34 10.63 -11.57 7.02
C ILE A 34 9.16 -11.95 7.25
N ALA A 35 8.28 -11.61 6.32
CA ALA A 35 6.85 -11.86 6.45
C ALA A 35 6.13 -11.90 5.09
N ASP A 36 5.17 -12.81 4.98
CA ASP A 36 4.22 -12.84 3.87
C ASP A 36 3.12 -11.80 4.09
N VAL A 37 3.02 -10.81 3.20
CA VAL A 37 1.99 -9.76 3.26
C VAL A 37 0.55 -10.32 3.29
N ARG A 38 0.31 -11.51 2.73
CA ARG A 38 -1.00 -12.19 2.77
C ARG A 38 -1.38 -12.56 4.21
N ARG A 39 -0.40 -12.88 5.05
CA ARG A 39 -0.56 -13.26 6.46
C ARG A 39 -0.19 -12.15 7.45
N TRP A 40 0.51 -11.12 7.00
CA TRP A 40 0.99 -10.02 7.85
C TRP A 40 -0.15 -9.23 8.49
N ASN A 41 -0.02 -8.92 9.79
CA ASN A 41 -0.94 -8.07 10.51
C ASN A 41 -0.41 -6.64 10.57
N PHE A 42 -0.98 -5.74 9.78
CA PHE A 42 -0.61 -4.33 9.78
C PHE A 42 -0.94 -3.68 11.13
N PRO A 43 -0.11 -2.73 11.61
CA PRO A 43 -0.44 -1.89 12.77
C PRO A 43 -1.79 -1.20 12.65
N LYS A 44 -2.41 -0.85 13.78
CA LYS A 44 -3.74 -0.20 13.81
C LYS A 44 -3.76 1.15 13.09
N ARG A 45 -2.66 1.90 13.11
CA ARG A 45 -2.53 3.20 12.43
C ARG A 45 -1.32 3.16 11.52
N VAL A 46 -1.55 3.43 10.24
CA VAL A 46 -0.51 3.55 9.22
C VAL A 46 -0.83 4.79 8.40
N ASP A 47 0.10 5.72 8.28
CA ASP A 47 -0.16 6.94 7.50
C ASP A 47 -0.07 6.65 5.99
N ILE A 48 0.95 5.88 5.60
CA ILE A 48 1.28 5.57 4.21
C ILE A 48 1.68 4.09 4.09
N ILE A 49 1.13 3.39 3.10
CA ILE A 49 1.68 2.11 2.61
C ILE A 49 2.21 2.30 1.20
N THR A 50 3.41 1.79 0.97
CA THR A 50 3.99 1.66 -0.37
C THR A 50 4.11 0.17 -0.72
N ALA A 51 3.68 -0.24 -1.91
CA ALA A 51 3.80 -1.63 -2.36
C ALA A 51 4.14 -1.67 -3.85
N ASN A 52 5.31 -2.20 -4.19
CA ASN A 52 5.72 -2.47 -5.55
C ASN A 52 5.62 -3.98 -5.79
N LEU A 53 4.45 -4.45 -6.22
CA LEU A 53 4.10 -5.87 -6.32
C LEU A 53 3.35 -6.13 -7.62
N PHE A 54 3.34 -7.38 -8.07
CA PHE A 54 2.53 -7.77 -9.23
C PHE A 54 1.03 -7.62 -8.93
N SER A 55 0.26 -7.31 -9.98
CA SER A 55 -1.15 -6.87 -9.85
C SER A 55 -2.07 -7.87 -9.15
N GLU A 56 -1.88 -9.18 -9.36
CA GLU A 56 -2.73 -10.19 -8.75
C GLU A 56 -2.58 -10.24 -7.23
N LEU A 57 -1.35 -10.17 -6.73
CA LEU A 57 -1.10 -10.09 -5.30
C LEU A 57 -1.59 -8.75 -4.72
N LEU A 58 -1.36 -7.63 -5.42
CA LEU A 58 -1.88 -6.33 -5.01
C LEU A 58 -3.40 -6.36 -4.82
N ILE A 59 -4.13 -6.86 -5.82
CA ILE A 59 -5.60 -6.98 -5.77
C ILE A 59 -6.02 -7.86 -4.59
N LYS A 60 -5.35 -9.00 -4.38
CA LYS A 60 -5.65 -9.94 -3.29
C LYS A 60 -5.50 -9.30 -1.90
N ILE A 61 -4.55 -8.37 -1.72
CA ILE A 61 -4.29 -7.76 -0.41
C ILE A 61 -4.99 -6.42 -0.18
N LEU A 62 -5.71 -5.86 -1.18
CA LEU A 62 -6.38 -4.56 -1.05
C LEU A 62 -7.20 -4.39 0.24
N PRO A 63 -7.98 -5.37 0.73
CA PRO A 63 -8.72 -5.22 1.99
C PRO A 63 -7.83 -4.86 3.18
N LYS A 64 -6.60 -5.37 3.21
CA LYS A 64 -5.62 -5.13 4.27
C LYS A 64 -4.98 -3.75 4.16
N LEU A 65 -4.85 -3.22 2.95
CA LEU A 65 -4.22 -1.93 2.67
C LEU A 65 -5.10 -0.73 3.09
N LYS A 66 -6.41 -0.94 3.25
CA LYS A 66 -7.38 0.09 3.68
C LYS A 66 -7.09 0.70 5.06
N ARG A 67 -6.19 0.11 5.83
CA ARG A 67 -5.71 0.64 7.12
C ARG A 67 -4.84 1.88 6.96
N ALA A 68 -4.28 2.12 5.78
CA ALA A 68 -3.49 3.31 5.52
C ALA A 68 -4.30 4.42 4.88
N ARG A 69 -4.03 5.66 5.28
CA ARG A 69 -4.64 6.85 4.64
C ARG A 69 -4.21 6.96 3.19
N TRP A 70 -2.91 6.81 2.94
CA TRP A 70 -2.32 6.93 1.60
C TRP A 70 -1.70 5.62 1.14
N LEU A 71 -1.87 5.35 -0.15
CA LEU A 71 -1.33 4.18 -0.84
C LEU A 71 -0.52 4.63 -2.06
N ILE A 72 0.70 4.12 -2.18
CA ILE A 72 1.52 4.23 -3.38
C ILE A 72 1.75 2.82 -3.89
N LEU A 73 1.07 2.45 -4.97
CA LEU A 73 1.08 1.11 -5.54
C LEU A 73 1.81 1.12 -6.88
N SER A 74 2.73 0.18 -7.08
CA SER A 74 3.52 0.05 -8.31
C SER A 74 3.72 -1.44 -8.65
N GLY A 75 4.43 -1.74 -9.75
CA GLY A 75 4.65 -3.12 -10.21
C GLY A 75 3.50 -3.64 -11.07
N VAL A 76 2.64 -2.74 -11.54
CA VAL A 76 1.47 -3.03 -12.37
C VAL A 76 1.80 -2.74 -13.84
N LEU A 77 1.53 -3.70 -14.72
CA LEU A 77 1.65 -3.51 -16.16
C LEU A 77 0.51 -2.61 -16.67
N ARG A 78 0.78 -1.80 -17.69
CA ARG A 78 -0.19 -0.84 -18.27
C ARG A 78 -1.47 -1.53 -18.75
N GLU A 79 -1.37 -2.72 -19.33
CA GLU A 79 -2.52 -3.52 -19.75
C GLU A 79 -3.42 -3.97 -18.58
N GLN A 80 -2.89 -3.99 -17.36
CA GLN A 80 -3.60 -4.40 -16.14
C GLN A 80 -4.21 -3.21 -15.39
N GLU A 81 -4.04 -1.97 -15.89
CA GLU A 81 -4.49 -0.75 -15.23
C GLU A 81 -5.99 -0.76 -14.92
N SER A 82 -6.82 -1.11 -15.90
CA SER A 82 -8.28 -1.16 -15.77
C SER A 82 -8.73 -2.19 -14.73
N LYS A 83 -8.06 -3.34 -14.67
CA LYS A 83 -8.31 -4.40 -13.68
C LYS A 83 -7.99 -3.91 -12.27
N VAL A 84 -6.82 -3.30 -12.08
CA VAL A 84 -6.36 -2.82 -10.75
C VAL A 84 -7.20 -1.64 -10.26
N THR A 85 -7.48 -0.65 -11.12
CA THR A 85 -8.30 0.53 -10.75
C THR A 85 -9.74 0.14 -10.39
N ARG A 86 -10.33 -0.82 -11.11
CA ARG A 86 -11.64 -1.38 -10.76
C ARG A 86 -11.62 -2.06 -9.39
N ALA A 87 -10.61 -2.87 -9.11
CA ALA A 87 -10.47 -3.55 -7.82
C ALA A 87 -10.28 -2.55 -6.66
N LEU A 88 -9.50 -1.49 -6.87
CA LEU A 88 -9.34 -0.39 -5.90
C LEU A 88 -10.70 0.26 -5.60
N LYS A 89 -11.46 0.62 -6.63
CA LYS A 89 -12.80 1.20 -6.49
C LYS A 89 -13.76 0.29 -5.71
N GLN A 90 -13.79 -1.00 -6.04
CA GLN A 90 -14.60 -2.00 -5.34
C GLN A 90 -14.22 -2.15 -3.86
N ASN A 91 -12.97 -1.86 -3.50
CA ASN A 91 -12.50 -1.86 -2.12
C ASN A 91 -12.74 -0.53 -1.40
N GLY A 92 -13.34 0.47 -2.05
CA GLY A 92 -13.55 1.81 -1.49
C GLY A 92 -12.24 2.60 -1.35
N ILE A 93 -11.28 2.34 -2.24
CA ILE A 93 -10.01 3.06 -2.34
C ILE A 93 -10.10 4.00 -3.55
N VAL A 94 -9.89 5.28 -3.31
CA VAL A 94 -10.02 6.34 -4.33
C VAL A 94 -8.66 6.55 -4.98
N VAL A 95 -8.58 6.35 -6.30
CA VAL A 95 -7.38 6.68 -7.08
C VAL A 95 -7.30 8.19 -7.26
N THR A 96 -6.17 8.79 -6.91
CA THR A 96 -5.95 10.24 -7.03
C THR A 96 -5.01 10.58 -8.18
N GLU A 97 -4.05 9.71 -8.49
CA GLU A 97 -3.10 9.92 -9.60
C GLU A 97 -2.63 8.58 -10.17
N ILE A 98 -2.39 8.54 -11.48
CA ILE A 98 -1.73 7.41 -12.15
C ILE A 98 -0.56 7.96 -12.98
N ARG A 99 0.66 7.49 -12.69
CA ARG A 99 1.84 7.75 -13.51
C ARG A 99 2.16 6.54 -14.37
N ARG A 100 2.62 6.78 -15.60
CA ARG A 100 2.96 5.73 -16.56
C ARG A 100 4.40 5.91 -17.04
N ARG A 101 5.18 4.84 -17.06
CA ARG A 101 6.55 4.83 -17.59
C ARG A 101 6.82 3.52 -18.32
N GLY A 102 6.95 3.59 -19.65
CA GLY A 102 7.03 2.41 -20.50
C GLY A 102 5.84 1.48 -20.25
N LYS A 103 6.10 0.18 -20.05
CA LYS A 103 5.05 -0.82 -19.78
C LYS A 103 4.47 -0.78 -18.36
N TRP A 104 4.98 0.06 -17.47
CA TRP A 104 4.60 0.08 -16.05
C TRP A 104 3.76 1.29 -15.68
N ILE A 105 2.95 1.12 -14.64
CA ILE A 105 2.21 2.22 -13.98
C ILE A 105 2.52 2.25 -12.48
N ALA A 106 2.36 3.43 -11.89
CA ALA A 106 2.27 3.64 -10.46
C ALA A 106 0.98 4.41 -10.15
N ILE A 107 0.33 4.05 -9.05
CA ILE A 107 -0.98 4.57 -8.64
C ILE A 107 -0.81 5.21 -7.26
N LEU A 108 -1.16 6.48 -7.15
CA LEU A 108 -1.43 7.13 -5.87
C LEU A 108 -2.92 6.99 -5.58
N ALA A 109 -3.23 6.53 -4.37
CA ALA A 109 -4.60 6.35 -3.93
C ALA A 109 -4.79 6.70 -2.46
N GLN A 110 -6.03 6.99 -2.08
CA GLN A 110 -6.42 7.30 -0.72
C GLN A 110 -7.46 6.29 -0.23
N SER A 111 -7.25 5.76 0.98
CA SER A 111 -8.30 5.05 1.70
C SER A 111 -8.88 6.00 2.75
N LEU A 112 -10.19 6.19 2.74
CA LEU A 112 -10.87 6.88 3.83
C LEU A 112 -10.76 6.00 5.09
N PRO A 113 -10.21 6.50 6.21
CA PRO A 113 -10.20 5.77 7.47
C PRO A 113 -11.63 5.39 7.88
N GLU A 114 -11.79 4.28 8.61
CA GLU A 114 -13.10 3.84 9.12
C GLU A 114 -13.84 4.94 9.91
N SER A 115 -13.12 5.78 10.64
CA SER A 115 -13.67 6.93 11.36
C SER A 115 -14.33 7.98 10.44
N SER A 116 -13.77 8.20 9.26
CA SER A 116 -14.34 9.12 8.26
C SER A 116 -15.51 8.48 7.49
N ARG A 117 -15.55 7.15 7.40
CA ARG A 117 -16.69 6.41 6.81
C ARG A 117 -17.90 6.36 7.73
N ALA A 118 -17.70 6.27 9.05
CA ALA A 118 -18.78 6.30 10.04
C ALA A 118 -19.50 7.66 10.01
N GLN A 119 -18.75 8.76 10.08
CA GLN A 119 -19.32 10.11 10.00
C GLN A 119 -20.02 10.41 8.67
N ALA A 120 -19.47 9.94 7.54
CA ALA A 120 -20.11 10.10 6.24
C ALA A 120 -21.42 9.29 6.10
N ARG A 121 -21.54 8.15 6.78
CA ARG A 121 -22.76 7.33 6.81
C ARG A 121 -23.84 7.94 7.70
N ASP A 122 -23.46 8.49 8.87
CA ASP A 122 -24.40 9.17 9.76
C ASP A 122 -25.00 10.43 9.11
N LEU A 123 -24.19 11.20 8.38
CA LEU A 123 -24.65 12.37 7.62
C LEU A 123 -25.57 12.02 6.43
N ALA A 124 -25.41 10.83 5.83
CA ALA A 124 -26.25 10.37 4.73
C ALA A 124 -27.60 9.79 5.18
N ASN A 125 -27.71 9.31 6.42
CA ASN A 125 -28.94 8.78 7.01
C ASN A 125 -29.78 9.84 7.76
N THR A 126 -29.28 11.08 7.87
CA THR A 126 -29.98 12.19 8.54
C THR A 126 -30.66 13.13 7.52
N ARG A 127 -30.86 12.68 6.28
CA ARG A 127 -31.61 13.37 5.22
C ARG A 127 -32.66 12.42 4.66
#